data_AF-A0A6M1RL23-F1
#
_entry.id   AF-A0A6M1RL23-F1
#
_cell.length_a   1.000
_cell.length_b   1.000
_cell.length_c   1.000
_cell.angle_alpha   90.00
_cell.angle_beta   90.00
_cell.angle_gamma   90.00
#
_symmetry.space_group_name_H-M   'P 1'
#
loop_
_entity.id
_entity.type
_entity.pdbx_description
1 polymer ?
#
loop_
_entity_poly.entity_id
_entity_poly.type
_entity_poly.pdbx_seq_one_letter_code
_entity_poly.pdbx_strand_id
1 'polypeptide(L)'
;MLTVRPLGSDIDRGWGLRRSVAADYLWDRPVMLGSVRVGPDLANAGARLPDEQWLLVHLWDPQIHSPGSMMPPYRYLFEVRSAGEGEVSGALSLPEGRAPGPGQVVVPTDRARALVAYLRSLQATTSLFEAPVVLPSAGVATAGSDLGESGVQP
;
A
#
# COMPACT_ATOMS: atom_id res chain seq x y z
N MET A 1 -18.02 -21.34 -12.15
CA MET A 1 -18.78 -20.08 -12.25
C MET A 1 -17.79 -18.94 -12.02
N LEU A 2 -17.33 -18.31 -13.10
CA LEU A 2 -16.32 -17.23 -13.04
C LEU A 2 -17.08 -15.91 -12.98
N THR A 3 -17.25 -15.35 -11.79
CA THR A 3 -17.95 -14.09 -11.60
C THR A 3 -17.03 -12.94 -12.00
N VAL A 4 -17.26 -12.34 -13.16
CA VAL A 4 -16.61 -11.09 -13.56
C VAL A 4 -17.21 -9.97 -12.69
N ARG A 5 -16.50 -9.58 -11.64
CA ARG A 5 -16.83 -8.36 -10.88
C ARG A 5 -16.41 -7.15 -11.73
N PRO A 6 -17.27 -6.14 -11.92
CA PRO A 6 -16.86 -4.87 -12.49
C PRO A 6 -15.95 -4.20 -11.46
N LEU A 7 -14.65 -4.37 -11.63
CA LEU A 7 -13.65 -3.65 -10.89
C LEU A 7 -13.69 -2.22 -11.45
N GLY A 8 -14.15 -1.25 -10.65
CA GLY A 8 -14.01 0.17 -10.96
C GLY A 8 -12.56 0.51 -11.31
N SER A 9 -12.33 1.70 -11.86
CA SER A 9 -10.98 2.09 -12.29
C SER A 9 -9.98 1.94 -11.14
N ASP A 10 -8.71 1.64 -11.43
CA ASP A 10 -7.67 1.56 -10.39
C ASP A 10 -7.60 2.86 -9.55
N ILE A 11 -8.07 3.97 -10.13
CA ILE A 11 -8.25 5.27 -9.45
C ILE A 11 -9.37 5.21 -8.39
N ASP A 12 -10.51 4.60 -8.70
CA ASP A 12 -11.63 4.45 -7.74
C ASP A 12 -11.26 3.58 -6.53
N ARG A 13 -10.24 2.72 -6.69
CA ARG A 13 -9.68 1.89 -5.62
C ARG A 13 -8.64 2.63 -4.77
N GLY A 14 -8.29 3.86 -5.14
CA GLY A 14 -7.19 4.61 -4.55
C GLY A 14 -5.82 3.98 -4.83
N TRP A 15 -5.68 3.19 -5.91
CA TRP A 15 -4.40 2.56 -6.24
C TRP A 15 -3.42 3.51 -6.93
N GLY A 16 -3.90 4.64 -7.44
CA GLY A 16 -3.09 5.71 -7.99
C GLY A 16 -3.94 6.95 -8.23
N LEU A 17 -3.29 8.11 -8.30
CA LEU A 17 -3.94 9.40 -8.60
C LEU A 17 -4.23 9.58 -10.09
N ARG A 18 -3.60 8.76 -10.94
CA ARG A 18 -3.78 8.72 -12.38
C ARG A 18 -3.44 7.33 -12.92
N ARG A 19 -3.76 7.10 -14.19
CA ARG A 19 -3.27 5.95 -14.96
C ARG A 19 -1.77 6.05 -15.22
N SER A 20 -1.09 4.90 -15.20
CA SER A 20 0.32 4.80 -15.62
C SER A 20 0.45 5.04 -17.13
N VAL A 21 1.55 5.67 -17.53
CA VAL A 21 1.88 5.95 -18.94
C VAL A 21 3.29 5.47 -19.27
N ALA A 22 3.62 5.37 -20.56
CA ALA A 22 4.93 4.89 -21.01
C ALA A 22 6.10 5.72 -20.44
N ALA A 23 5.90 7.02 -20.23
CA ALA A 23 6.91 7.91 -19.64
C ALA A 23 7.33 7.50 -18.22
N ASP A 24 6.45 6.84 -17.45
CA ASP A 24 6.77 6.39 -16.08
C ASP A 24 7.83 5.28 -16.08
N TYR A 25 7.95 4.54 -17.17
CA TYR A 25 8.80 3.35 -17.29
C TYR A 25 10.09 3.59 -18.08
N LEU A 26 10.37 4.82 -18.51
CA LEU A 26 11.47 5.12 -19.43
C LEU A 26 12.87 4.87 -18.83
N TRP A 27 12.97 4.75 -17.50
CA TRP A 27 14.22 4.45 -16.78
C TRP A 27 14.30 2.98 -16.31
N ASP A 28 13.20 2.23 -16.41
CA ASP A 28 13.12 0.86 -15.91
C ASP A 28 13.75 -0.13 -16.90
N ARG A 29 14.72 -0.90 -16.42
CA ARG A 29 15.43 -1.91 -17.23
C ARG A 29 15.68 -3.19 -16.41
N PRO A 30 14.92 -4.27 -16.62
CA PRO A 30 13.76 -4.38 -17.50
C PRO A 30 12.52 -3.69 -16.92
N VAL A 31 11.52 -3.41 -17.78
CA VAL A 31 10.25 -2.85 -17.32
C VAL A 31 9.46 -3.89 -16.54
N MET A 32 9.03 -3.54 -15.33
CA MET A 32 8.30 -4.44 -14.43
C MET A 32 6.78 -4.32 -14.59
N LEU A 33 6.26 -4.74 -15.74
CA LEU A 33 4.82 -4.84 -15.96
C LEU A 33 4.29 -6.17 -15.42
N GLY A 34 3.32 -6.11 -14.52
CA GLY A 34 2.64 -7.31 -14.01
C GLY A 34 1.70 -7.90 -15.06
N SER A 35 1.83 -9.20 -15.36
CA SER A 35 0.90 -9.93 -16.23
C SER A 35 -0.32 -10.49 -15.48
N VAL A 36 -0.13 -10.82 -14.19
CA VAL A 36 -1.14 -11.40 -13.31
C VAL A 36 -1.20 -10.61 -12.02
N ARG A 37 -2.40 -10.41 -11.48
CA ARG A 37 -2.65 -9.72 -10.21
C ARG A 37 -3.16 -10.71 -9.18
N VAL A 38 -2.23 -11.26 -8.39
CA VAL A 38 -2.56 -12.03 -7.17
C VAL A 38 -2.76 -11.08 -5.98
N GLY A 39 -1.96 -10.01 -5.91
CA GLY A 39 -2.11 -8.92 -4.95
C GLY A 39 -2.43 -7.58 -5.63
N PRO A 40 -2.49 -6.49 -4.84
CA PRO A 40 -2.63 -5.13 -5.37
C PRO A 40 -1.48 -4.74 -6.30
N ASP A 41 -1.74 -3.82 -7.22
CA ASP A 41 -0.71 -3.26 -8.10
C ASP A 41 0.39 -2.54 -7.30
N LEU A 42 1.66 -2.63 -7.70
CA LEU A 42 2.78 -2.04 -6.95
C LEU A 42 3.29 -0.71 -7.51
N ALA A 43 2.85 -0.25 -8.69
CA ALA A 43 3.44 0.92 -9.35
C ALA A 43 3.34 2.22 -8.51
N ASN A 44 2.36 2.29 -7.62
CA ASN A 44 2.14 3.41 -6.70
C ASN A 44 2.10 2.94 -5.23
N ALA A 45 2.84 1.88 -4.88
CA ALA A 45 2.89 1.38 -3.51
C ALA A 45 3.46 2.43 -2.54
N GLY A 46 4.53 3.13 -2.92
CA GLY A 46 5.19 4.12 -2.07
C GLY A 46 4.31 5.32 -1.73
N ALA A 47 3.43 5.71 -2.66
CA ALA A 47 2.46 6.79 -2.42
C ALA A 47 1.36 6.40 -1.41
N ARG A 48 1.02 5.11 -1.31
CA ARG A 48 -0.05 4.60 -0.43
C ARG A 48 0.47 4.16 0.92
N LEU A 49 1.68 3.62 0.96
CA LEU A 49 2.29 3.01 2.14
C LEU A 49 3.70 3.61 2.35
N PRO A 50 3.78 4.86 2.85
CA PRO A 50 5.05 5.55 3.02
C PRO A 50 5.86 5.03 4.22
N ASP A 51 5.20 4.35 5.16
CA ASP A 51 5.82 3.85 6.38
C ASP A 51 6.70 2.63 6.12
N GLU A 52 7.99 2.78 6.44
CA GLU A 52 8.98 1.72 6.29
C GLU A 52 8.70 0.56 7.24
N GLN A 53 8.25 0.85 8.46
CA GLN A 53 8.03 -0.16 9.48
C GLN A 53 6.88 -1.09 9.09
N TRP A 54 5.77 -0.53 8.59
CA TRP A 54 4.66 -1.30 8.04
C TRP A 54 5.10 -2.26 6.94
N LEU A 55 5.89 -1.78 5.97
CA LEU A 55 6.36 -2.62 4.85
C LEU A 55 7.27 -3.75 5.33
N LEU A 56 8.18 -3.47 6.27
CA LEU A 56 9.06 -4.48 6.83
C LEU A 56 8.28 -5.54 7.63
N VAL A 57 7.29 -5.14 8.43
CA VAL A 57 6.42 -6.08 9.16
C VAL A 57 5.57 -6.91 8.18
N HIS A 58 5.04 -6.31 7.12
CA HIS A 58 4.27 -7.02 6.10
C HIS A 58 5.12 -8.05 5.34
N LEU A 59 6.40 -7.77 5.08
CA LEU A 59 7.33 -8.72 4.46
C LEU A 59 7.69 -9.87 5.42
N TRP A 60 7.84 -9.59 6.71
CA TRP A 60 8.10 -10.62 7.72
C TRP A 60 6.91 -11.57 7.86
N ASP A 61 5.72 -11.01 8.01
CA ASP A 61 4.49 -11.75 8.07
C ASP A 61 3.27 -10.92 7.59
N PRO A 62 2.76 -11.20 6.39
CA PRO A 62 1.69 -10.41 5.80
C PRO A 62 0.36 -10.55 6.54
N GLN A 63 0.18 -11.60 7.35
CA GLN A 63 -1.04 -11.81 8.14
C GLN A 63 -1.23 -10.77 9.25
N ILE A 64 -0.15 -10.09 9.69
CA ILE A 64 -0.21 -9.10 10.77
C ILE A 64 -1.05 -7.89 10.35
N HIS A 65 -0.78 -7.36 9.16
CA HIS A 65 -1.47 -6.17 8.64
C HIS A 65 -2.61 -6.52 7.68
N SER A 66 -2.61 -7.72 7.09
CA SER A 66 -3.63 -8.15 6.14
C SER A 66 -4.05 -9.59 6.44
N PRO A 67 -4.97 -9.79 7.41
CA PRO A 67 -5.50 -11.11 7.73
C PRO A 67 -6.12 -11.77 6.48
N GLY A 68 -5.72 -13.00 6.18
CA GLY A 68 -6.15 -13.72 4.98
C GLY A 68 -5.37 -13.38 3.70
N SER A 69 -4.26 -12.64 3.80
CA SER A 69 -3.37 -12.40 2.65
C SER A 69 -2.83 -13.72 2.07
N MET A 70 -2.82 -13.85 0.74
CA MET A 70 -2.19 -14.98 0.04
C MET A 70 -0.69 -14.78 -0.18
N MET A 71 -0.13 -13.63 0.22
CA MET A 71 1.30 -13.35 0.08
C MET A 71 2.11 -14.29 0.99
N PRO A 72 3.19 -14.93 0.49
CA PRO A 72 4.07 -15.73 1.32
C PRO A 72 4.94 -14.83 2.23
N PRO A 73 5.29 -15.29 3.44
CA PRO A 73 6.20 -14.56 4.33
C PRO A 73 7.65 -14.65 3.83
N TYR A 74 8.34 -13.51 3.74
CA TYR A 74 9.71 -13.40 3.24
C TYR A 74 10.74 -13.39 4.39
N ARG A 75 10.65 -14.38 5.28
CA ARG A 75 11.50 -14.45 6.51
C ARG A 75 13.00 -14.49 6.24
N TYR A 76 13.42 -14.99 5.07
CA TYR A 76 14.84 -15.05 4.69
C TYR A 76 15.50 -13.68 4.52
N LEU A 77 14.72 -12.59 4.45
CA LEU A 77 15.24 -11.22 4.40
C LEU A 77 15.59 -10.67 5.80
N PHE A 78 15.34 -11.44 6.86
CA PHE A 78 15.49 -10.98 8.24
C PHE A 78 16.37 -11.94 9.04
N GLU A 79 17.06 -11.38 10.02
CA GLU A 79 17.86 -12.12 10.99
C GLU A 79 17.21 -12.05 12.37
N VAL A 80 17.09 -13.20 13.02
CA VAL A 80 16.63 -13.28 14.40
C VAL A 80 17.85 -13.19 15.31
N ARG A 81 17.85 -12.22 16.22
CA ARG A 81 18.90 -12.02 17.22
C ARG A 81 18.31 -12.11 18.61
N SER A 82 19.07 -12.63 19.57
CA SER A 82 18.71 -12.53 20.97
C SER A 82 18.78 -11.07 21.39
N ALA A 83 17.76 -10.58 22.08
CA ALA A 83 17.75 -9.27 22.72
C ALA A 83 18.79 -9.29 23.85
N GLY A 84 20.03 -8.94 23.53
CA GLY A 84 20.94 -8.42 24.55
C GLY A 84 20.42 -7.08 25.07
N GLU A 85 20.95 -6.60 26.19
CA GLU A 85 20.54 -5.36 26.88
C GLU A 85 20.73 -4.04 26.07
N GLY A 86 20.93 -4.12 24.75
CA GLY A 86 21.02 -2.97 23.86
C GLY A 86 19.86 -2.92 22.88
N GLU A 87 19.22 -1.75 22.78
CA GLU A 87 18.26 -1.46 21.71
C GLU A 87 18.93 -1.68 20.35
N VAL A 88 18.44 -2.68 19.60
CA VAL A 88 18.97 -2.96 18.27
C VAL A 88 18.34 -1.97 17.30
N SER A 89 19.11 -0.97 16.88
CA SER A 89 18.64 0.07 15.97
C SER A 89 18.03 -0.54 14.69
N GLY A 90 16.75 -0.24 14.46
CA GLY A 90 16.00 -0.70 13.30
C GLY A 90 15.46 -2.13 13.38
N ALA A 91 15.29 -2.68 14.59
CA ALA A 91 14.51 -3.90 14.81
C ALA A 91 13.02 -3.71 14.46
N LEU A 92 12.34 -4.81 14.11
CA LEU A 92 10.92 -4.78 13.83
C LEU A 92 10.06 -4.58 15.09
N SER A 93 9.10 -3.67 15.01
CA SER A 93 7.97 -3.54 15.94
C SER A 93 6.91 -4.60 15.61
N LEU A 94 6.97 -5.76 16.27
CA LEU A 94 5.99 -6.85 16.12
C LEU A 94 4.98 -6.86 17.28
N PRO A 95 3.71 -7.19 17.02
CA PRO A 95 2.73 -7.41 18.09
C PRO A 95 3.09 -8.64 18.93
N GLU A 96 2.65 -8.65 20.18
CA GLU A 96 2.86 -9.76 21.11
C GLU A 96 2.31 -11.08 20.54
N GLY A 97 3.07 -12.16 20.71
CA GLY A 97 2.72 -13.49 20.18
C GLY A 97 3.14 -13.75 18.71
N ARG A 98 3.66 -12.75 18.00
CA ARG A 98 4.21 -12.93 16.64
C ARG A 98 5.73 -12.79 16.54
N ALA A 99 6.37 -12.52 17.66
CA ALA A 99 7.82 -12.62 17.80
C ALA A 99 8.27 -14.10 17.68
N PRO A 100 9.47 -14.36 17.13
CA PRO A 100 9.98 -15.72 16.92
C PRO A 100 10.27 -16.49 18.22
N GLY A 101 10.50 -15.79 19.33
CA GLY A 101 10.73 -16.38 20.64
C GLY A 101 10.83 -15.33 21.76
N PRO A 102 10.73 -15.73 23.04
CA PRO A 102 10.86 -14.82 24.17
C PRO A 102 12.24 -14.16 24.16
N GLY A 103 12.27 -12.82 24.19
CA GLY A 103 13.51 -12.06 24.15
C GLY A 103 14.26 -12.14 22.82
N GLN A 104 13.60 -12.45 21.71
CA GLN A 104 14.19 -12.41 20.38
C GLN A 104 13.68 -11.20 19.59
N VAL A 105 14.62 -10.49 18.95
CA VAL A 105 14.33 -9.37 18.06
C VAL A 105 14.59 -9.76 16.62
N VAL A 106 13.77 -9.24 15.71
CA VAL A 106 13.91 -9.46 14.28
C VAL A 106 14.53 -8.22 13.65
N VAL A 107 15.68 -8.40 13.00
CA VAL A 107 16.44 -7.32 12.38
C VAL A 107 16.40 -7.49 10.86
N PRO A 108 16.03 -6.45 10.09
CA PRO A 108 16.07 -6.51 8.64
C PRO A 108 17.50 -6.49 8.12
N THR A 109 17.80 -7.37 7.16
CA THR A 109 19.06 -7.33 6.41
C THR A 109 19.12 -6.12 5.48
N ASP A 110 20.31 -5.81 4.94
CA ASP A 110 20.46 -4.76 3.93
C ASP A 110 19.57 -5.01 2.69
N ARG A 111 19.33 -6.28 2.35
CA ARG A 111 18.42 -6.65 1.26
C ARG A 111 16.97 -6.29 1.57
N ALA A 112 16.51 -6.48 2.80
CA ALA A 112 15.17 -6.07 3.23
C ALA A 112 15.01 -4.55 3.14
N ARG A 113 16.00 -3.80 3.63
CA ARG A 113 16.00 -2.34 3.59
C ARG A 113 16.01 -1.82 2.15
N ALA A 114 16.86 -2.39 1.30
CA ALA A 114 16.90 -2.03 -0.12
C ALA A 114 15.58 -2.33 -0.84
N LEU A 115 14.95 -3.47 -0.56
CA LEU A 115 13.63 -3.81 -1.11
C LEU A 115 12.56 -2.82 -0.67
N VAL A 116 12.52 -2.46 0.62
CA VAL A 116 11.54 -1.49 1.13
C VAL A 116 11.80 -0.09 0.58
N ALA A 117 13.06 0.33 0.48
CA ALA A 117 13.44 1.58 -0.17
C ALA A 117 12.96 1.63 -1.63
N TYR A 118 13.12 0.52 -2.37
CA TYR A 118 12.60 0.40 -3.72
C TYR A 118 11.07 0.53 -3.75
N LEU A 119 10.34 -0.21 -2.91
CA LEU A 119 8.87 -0.13 -2.84
C LEU A 119 8.38 1.29 -2.50
N ARG A 120 9.08 2.00 -1.61
CA ARG A 120 8.79 3.40 -1.26
C ARG A 120 9.09 4.37 -2.40
N SER A 121 10.04 4.05 -3.28
CA SER A 121 10.32 4.86 -4.46
C SER A 121 9.29 4.69 -5.59
N LEU A 122 8.44 3.66 -5.54
CA LEU A 122 7.37 3.44 -6.53
C LEU A 122 6.21 4.42 -6.31
N GLN A 123 6.32 5.61 -6.92
CA GLN A 123 5.32 6.67 -6.86
C GLN A 123 5.23 7.45 -8.20
N ALA A 124 4.32 7.03 -9.08
CA ALA A 124 3.98 7.74 -10.32
C ALA A 124 2.87 8.79 -10.06
N THR A 125 3.11 9.70 -9.11
CA THR A 125 2.10 10.69 -8.66
C THR A 125 2.16 12.02 -9.42
N THR A 126 3.19 12.25 -10.23
CA THR A 126 3.37 13.49 -11.00
C THR A 126 2.30 13.64 -12.07
N SER A 127 1.64 14.79 -12.16
CA SER A 127 0.68 15.09 -13.22
C SER A 127 1.39 15.23 -14.57
N LEU A 128 0.90 14.54 -15.59
CA LEU A 128 1.41 14.59 -16.95
C LEU A 128 0.32 15.06 -17.91
N PHE A 129 0.71 15.68 -19.03
CA PHE A 129 -0.24 16.14 -20.04
C PHE A 129 -1.14 15.00 -20.56
N GLU A 130 -0.56 13.82 -20.79
CA GLU A 130 -1.25 12.63 -21.30
C GLU A 130 -2.12 11.92 -20.24
N ALA A 131 -1.85 12.18 -18.96
CA ALA A 131 -2.55 11.59 -17.83
C ALA A 131 -2.58 12.61 -16.67
N PRO A 132 -3.48 13.60 -16.71
CA PRO A 132 -3.60 14.56 -15.63
C PRO A 132 -4.09 13.87 -14.37
N VAL A 133 -3.63 14.33 -13.21
CA VAL A 133 -4.19 13.89 -11.92
C VAL A 133 -5.63 14.33 -11.84
N VAL A 134 -6.54 13.36 -11.68
CA VAL A 134 -7.95 13.64 -11.42
C VAL A 134 -8.09 13.80 -9.92
N LEU A 135 -8.19 15.04 -9.45
CA LEU A 135 -8.60 15.27 -8.06
C LEU A 135 -10.01 14.69 -7.91
N PRO A 136 -10.30 13.93 -6.83
CA PRO A 136 -11.67 13.54 -6.56
C PRO A 136 -12.50 14.81 -6.53
N SER A 137 -13.47 14.93 -7.43
CA SER A 137 -14.42 16.03 -7.42
C SER A 137 -15.04 16.05 -6.03
N ALA A 138 -14.73 17.07 -5.23
CA ALA A 138 -15.36 17.29 -3.94
C ALA A 138 -16.87 17.16 -4.19
N GLY A 139 -17.50 16.19 -3.53
CA GLY A 139 -18.91 15.88 -3.77
C GLY A 139 -19.70 17.18 -3.79
N VAL A 140 -20.48 17.38 -4.84
CA VAL A 140 -21.51 18.41 -4.86
C VAL A 140 -22.41 18.08 -3.67
N ALA A 141 -22.16 18.73 -2.55
CA ALA A 141 -23.08 18.78 -1.44
C ALA A 141 -24.32 19.46 -2.02
N THR A 142 -25.32 18.65 -2.35
CA THR A 142 -26.65 19.11 -2.70
C THR A 142 -27.17 19.89 -1.50
N ALA A 143 -26.96 21.20 -1.53
CA ALA A 143 -27.70 22.13 -0.69
C ALA A 143 -29.16 22.01 -1.12
N GLY A 144 -29.89 21.13 -0.46
CA GLY A 144 -31.35 21.08 -0.52
C GLY A 144 -31.88 22.35 0.13
N SER A 145 -32.02 23.40 -0.68
CA SER A 145 -32.88 24.53 -0.37
C SER A 145 -34.33 24.07 -0.55
N ASP A 146 -34.94 23.56 0.50
CA ASP A 146 -36.39 23.39 0.56
C ASP A 146 -37.00 24.69 1.10
N LEU A 147 -37.35 25.58 0.16
CA LEU A 147 -38.15 26.76 0.39
C LEU A 147 -39.63 26.37 0.19
N GLY A 148 -40.33 26.20 1.33
CA GLY A 148 -41.73 26.58 1.50
C GLY A 148 -42.81 25.67 0.93
N GLU A 149 -43.66 25.15 1.82
CA GLU A 149 -45.10 25.41 1.70
C GLU A 149 -45.79 25.30 3.06
N SER A 150 -46.39 26.42 3.46
CA SER A 150 -47.31 26.60 4.57
C SER A 150 -48.64 25.91 4.27
N GLY A 151 -48.96 24.84 4.99
CA GLY A 151 -50.25 24.14 4.94
C GLY A 151 -51.01 24.26 6.26
N VAL A 152 -52.00 25.15 6.26
CA VAL A 152 -53.06 25.29 7.26
C VAL A 152 -53.77 23.95 7.49
N GLN A 153 -54.05 23.58 8.74
CA GLN A 153 -55.05 22.56 9.07
C GLN A 153 -56.09 23.12 10.07
N PRO A 154 -57.37 22.74 9.94
CA PRO A 154 -58.48 23.24 10.76
C PRO A 154 -58.50 22.69 12.20
#